data_AF-A0A2N8HFY3-F1
#
_entry.id   AF-A0A2N8HFY3-F1
#
_cell.length_a   1.000
_cell.length_b   1.000
_cell.length_c   1.000
_cell.angle_alpha   90.00
_cell.angle_beta   90.00
_cell.angle_gamma   90.00
#
_symmetry.space_group_name_H-M   'P 1'
#
loop_
_entity.id
_entity.type
_entity.pdbx_description
1 polymer ?
#
loop_
_entity_poly.entity_id
_entity_poly.type
_entity_poly.pdbx_seq_one_letter_code
_entity_poly.pdbx_strand_id
1 'polypeptide(L)'
;MVKEWLQCQNRKSYQLAEEIGIRPQTFYAQMSVRKISANTKKALAHIIPDLVSDPDLNAPPNAEGCDPKKLKIKEWLRGHGKTRQWLAEQCRVSVRTVHTWFAVRGSIPVTQSLFIDKLMSEGEPWNVQLSNTIPVSFSETEMSIIHKFQEHHPDIDLPQYGMHKILELCVNVLVQDERVRRTPFSGFTRKAEACAQQAE
;
A
#
# COMPACT_ATOMS: atom_id res chain seq x y z
N MET A 1 -20.80 -30.29 4.12
CA MET A 1 -21.54 -29.28 3.31
C MET A 1 -21.81 -29.75 1.88
N VAL A 2 -20.88 -29.68 0.92
CA VAL A 2 -21.18 -30.05 -0.50
C VAL A 2 -21.52 -31.54 -0.68
N LYS A 3 -20.79 -32.45 -0.03
CA LYS A 3 -21.08 -33.89 -0.09
C LYS A 3 -22.43 -34.25 0.53
N GLU A 4 -22.80 -33.59 1.62
CA GLU A 4 -24.07 -33.78 2.33
C GLU A 4 -25.24 -33.25 1.49
N TRP A 5 -25.10 -32.06 0.89
CA TRP A 5 -26.10 -31.51 -0.02
C TRP A 5 -26.32 -32.41 -1.26
N LEU A 6 -25.24 -32.93 -1.85
CA LEU A 6 -25.33 -33.89 -2.96
C LEU A 6 -26.09 -35.17 -2.57
N GLN A 7 -25.87 -35.66 -1.34
CA GLN A 7 -26.61 -36.81 -0.80
C GLN A 7 -28.08 -36.49 -0.57
N CYS A 8 -28.41 -35.32 -0.01
CA CYS A 8 -29.79 -34.87 0.20
C CYS A 8 -30.56 -34.66 -1.12
N GLN A 9 -29.88 -34.21 -2.18
CA GLN A 9 -30.49 -33.97 -3.50
C GLN A 9 -30.45 -35.19 -4.43
N ASN A 10 -29.91 -36.34 -3.97
CA ASN A 10 -29.67 -37.53 -4.78
C ASN A 10 -28.91 -37.24 -6.09
N ARG A 11 -27.98 -36.26 -6.06
CA ARG A 11 -27.19 -35.83 -7.21
C ARG A 11 -25.77 -36.39 -7.12
N LYS A 12 -25.18 -36.72 -8.27
CA LYS A 12 -23.81 -37.21 -8.32
C LYS A 12 -22.83 -36.06 -8.55
N SER A 13 -21.67 -36.11 -7.89
CA SER A 13 -20.64 -35.07 -7.93
C SER A 13 -20.20 -34.65 -9.34
N TYR A 14 -20.17 -35.56 -10.31
CA TYR A 14 -19.79 -35.24 -11.69
C TYR A 14 -20.85 -34.38 -12.40
N GLN A 15 -22.14 -34.53 -12.07
CA GLN A 15 -23.21 -33.72 -12.65
C GLN A 15 -23.11 -32.28 -12.18
N LEU A 16 -22.75 -32.10 -10.90
CA LEU A 16 -22.49 -30.77 -10.35
C LEU A 16 -21.22 -30.15 -10.95
N ALA A 17 -20.19 -30.96 -11.22
CA ALA A 17 -18.97 -30.51 -11.89
C ALA A 17 -19.24 -30.00 -13.32
N GLU A 18 -20.06 -30.72 -14.09
CA GLU A 18 -20.50 -30.31 -15.43
C GLU A 18 -21.32 -29.02 -15.37
N GLU A 19 -22.23 -28.90 -14.41
CA GLU A 19 -23.09 -27.72 -14.26
C GLU A 19 -22.31 -26.45 -13.91
N ILE A 20 -21.25 -26.56 -13.09
CA ILE A 20 -20.35 -25.43 -12.81
C ILE A 20 -19.24 -25.25 -13.86
N GLY A 21 -19.24 -26.06 -14.93
CA GLY A 21 -18.32 -25.94 -16.05
C GLY A 21 -16.88 -26.34 -15.75
N ILE A 22 -16.65 -27.25 -14.79
CA ILE A 22 -15.30 -27.77 -14.50
C ILE A 22 -15.22 -29.28 -14.70
N ARG A 23 -14.02 -29.77 -15.04
CA ARG A 23 -13.79 -31.22 -15.23
C ARG A 23 -14.08 -31.97 -13.93
N PRO A 24 -14.78 -33.13 -13.97
CA PRO A 24 -15.04 -33.93 -12.78
C PRO A 24 -13.79 -34.25 -11.95
N GLN A 25 -12.65 -34.52 -12.60
CA GLN A 25 -11.37 -34.74 -11.92
C GLN A 25 -10.90 -33.51 -11.12
N THR A 26 -11.03 -32.31 -11.68
CA THR A 26 -10.72 -31.05 -10.99
C THR A 26 -11.66 -30.81 -9.81
N PHE A 27 -12.94 -31.14 -9.98
CA PHE A 27 -13.93 -31.07 -8.91
C PHE A 27 -13.56 -32.00 -7.75
N TYR A 28 -13.22 -33.26 -8.03
CA TYR A 28 -12.80 -34.21 -6.99
C TYR A 28 -11.56 -33.75 -6.26
N ALA A 29 -10.55 -33.25 -6.98
CA ALA A 29 -9.35 -32.70 -6.38
C ALA A 29 -9.71 -31.55 -5.43
N GLN A 30 -10.46 -30.54 -5.89
CA GLN A 30 -10.82 -29.38 -5.07
C GLN A 30 -11.74 -29.71 -3.89
N MET A 31 -12.54 -30.77 -3.97
CA MET A 31 -13.36 -31.23 -2.85
C MET A 31 -12.58 -32.11 -1.85
N SER A 32 -11.41 -32.62 -2.26
CA SER A 32 -10.54 -33.44 -1.40
C SER A 32 -9.46 -32.61 -0.69
N VAL A 33 -8.89 -31.61 -1.35
CA VAL A 33 -8.04 -30.60 -0.69
C VAL A 33 -8.96 -29.50 -0.17
N ARG A 34 -8.81 -29.07 1.09
CA ARG A 34 -9.64 -28.00 1.71
C ARG A 34 -9.49 -26.61 1.06
N LYS A 35 -9.03 -26.53 -0.20
CA LYS A 35 -8.72 -25.32 -0.94
C LYS A 35 -9.50 -25.31 -2.26
N ILE A 36 -10.76 -24.92 -2.15
CA ILE A 36 -11.65 -24.71 -3.30
C ILE A 36 -11.34 -23.34 -3.92
N SER A 37 -11.24 -23.27 -5.25
CA SER A 37 -10.98 -22.00 -5.94
C SER A 37 -12.14 -21.01 -5.74
N ALA A 38 -11.84 -19.71 -5.72
CA ALA A 38 -12.88 -18.67 -5.56
C ALA A 38 -13.96 -18.75 -6.66
N ASN A 39 -13.56 -19.09 -7.89
CA ASN A 39 -14.50 -19.23 -9.00
C ASN A 39 -15.45 -20.43 -8.80
N THR A 40 -14.89 -21.56 -8.33
CA THR A 40 -15.69 -22.76 -7.99
C THR A 40 -16.63 -22.47 -6.81
N LYS A 41 -16.18 -21.76 -5.78
CA LYS A 41 -17.04 -21.37 -4.65
C LYS A 41 -18.22 -20.51 -5.12
N LYS A 42 -17.98 -19.53 -5.98
CA LYS A 42 -19.02 -18.66 -6.53
C LYS A 42 -20.04 -19.44 -7.37
N ALA A 43 -19.57 -20.34 -8.22
CA ALA A 43 -20.45 -21.20 -9.02
C ALA A 43 -21.28 -22.14 -8.13
N LEU A 44 -20.69 -22.69 -7.06
CA LEU A 44 -21.40 -23.53 -6.10
C LEU A 44 -22.42 -22.75 -5.26
N ALA A 45 -22.13 -21.50 -4.91
CA ALA A 45 -23.05 -20.64 -4.16
C ALA A 45 -24.35 -20.35 -4.92
N HIS A 46 -24.31 -20.35 -6.26
CA HIS A 46 -25.51 -20.22 -7.09
C HIS A 46 -26.39 -21.48 -7.10
N ILE A 47 -25.83 -22.65 -6.80
CA ILE A 47 -26.53 -23.96 -6.90
C ILE A 47 -26.90 -24.48 -5.51
N ILE A 48 -26.12 -24.16 -4.48
CA ILE A 48 -26.27 -24.61 -3.10
C ILE A 48 -26.45 -23.37 -2.21
N PRO A 49 -27.70 -22.96 -1.93
CA PRO A 49 -27.98 -21.77 -1.12
C PRO A 49 -27.39 -21.85 0.30
N ASP A 50 -27.36 -23.05 0.90
CA ASP A 50 -26.86 -23.30 2.27
C ASP A 50 -25.33 -23.24 2.41
N LEU A 51 -24.57 -23.03 1.33
CA LEU A 51 -23.12 -22.80 1.42
C LEU A 51 -22.77 -21.39 1.95
N VAL A 52 -23.76 -20.51 2.10
CA VAL A 52 -23.62 -19.09 2.48
C VAL A 52 -24.03 -18.85 3.94
N SER A 53 -23.71 -19.75 4.86
CA SER A 53 -23.72 -19.44 6.30
C SER A 53 -22.34 -19.12 6.86
N ASP A 54 -21.34 -18.95 6.00
CA ASP A 54 -20.06 -18.34 6.39
C ASP A 54 -20.14 -16.82 6.12
N PRO A 55 -20.06 -15.96 7.16
CA PRO A 55 -20.27 -14.51 7.04
C PRO A 55 -19.25 -13.77 6.15
N ASP A 56 -18.26 -14.46 5.58
CA ASP A 56 -17.25 -13.89 4.68
C ASP A 56 -17.72 -13.65 3.23
N LEU A 57 -18.93 -14.09 2.84
CA LEU A 57 -19.36 -14.05 1.43
C LEU A 57 -20.27 -12.88 1.02
N ASN A 58 -20.59 -11.96 1.93
CA ASN A 58 -21.19 -10.67 1.54
C ASN A 58 -20.15 -9.57 1.23
N ALA A 59 -18.86 -9.89 1.26
CA ALA A 59 -17.85 -8.97 0.78
C ALA A 59 -17.71 -9.07 -0.77
N PRO A 60 -17.82 -7.96 -1.51
CA PRO A 60 -17.60 -7.97 -2.96
C PRO A 60 -16.22 -8.55 -3.30
N PRO A 61 -16.01 -9.14 -4.50
CA PRO A 61 -14.88 -10.01 -4.84
C PRO A 61 -13.49 -9.34 -4.85
N ASN A 62 -13.37 -8.12 -4.33
CA ASN A 62 -12.16 -7.30 -4.29
C ASN A 62 -11.68 -6.96 -2.87
N ALA A 63 -12.29 -7.51 -1.82
CA ALA A 63 -12.03 -7.08 -0.44
C ALA A 63 -10.96 -7.90 0.33
N GLU A 64 -10.47 -9.03 -0.19
CA GLU A 64 -9.34 -9.71 0.46
C GLU A 64 -8.01 -9.10 0.00
N GLY A 65 -7.56 -8.07 0.73
CA GLY A 65 -6.23 -7.49 0.60
C GLY A 65 -6.13 -6.15 -0.13
N CYS A 66 -7.25 -5.49 -0.42
CA CYS A 66 -7.21 -4.12 -0.93
C CYS A 66 -7.24 -3.14 0.24
N ASP A 67 -6.07 -2.61 0.57
CA ASP A 67 -5.91 -1.47 1.48
C ASP A 67 -6.98 -0.39 1.16
N PRO A 68 -7.82 0.01 2.15
CA PRO A 68 -8.94 0.93 1.92
C PRO A 68 -8.47 2.28 1.37
N LYS A 69 -7.24 2.70 1.69
CA LYS A 69 -6.66 3.92 1.15
C LYS A 69 -6.35 3.80 -0.33
N LYS A 70 -5.81 2.65 -0.77
CA LYS A 70 -5.57 2.40 -2.19
C LYS A 70 -6.87 2.39 -2.99
N LEU A 71 -7.96 1.87 -2.42
CA LEU A 71 -9.29 1.92 -3.04
C LEU A 71 -9.77 3.36 -3.19
N LYS A 72 -9.74 4.15 -2.11
CA LYS A 72 -10.13 5.56 -2.12
C LYS A 72 -9.39 6.36 -3.22
N ILE A 73 -8.07 6.16 -3.33
CA ILE A 73 -7.25 6.84 -4.34
C ILE A 73 -7.62 6.38 -5.75
N LYS A 74 -7.83 5.06 -5.97
CA LYS A 74 -8.26 4.53 -7.28
C LYS A 74 -9.59 5.13 -7.72
N GLU A 75 -10.56 5.22 -6.81
CA GLU A 75 -11.88 5.77 -7.09
C GLU A 75 -11.82 7.26 -7.38
N TRP A 76 -11.05 8.01 -6.60
CA TRP A 76 -10.84 9.44 -6.84
C TRP A 76 -10.18 9.71 -8.19
N LEU A 77 -9.13 8.96 -8.55
CA LEU A 77 -8.48 9.06 -9.86
C LEU A 77 -9.49 8.81 -10.99
N ARG A 78 -10.28 7.74 -10.88
CA ARG A 78 -11.33 7.41 -11.85
C ARG A 78 -12.38 8.51 -11.96
N GLY A 79 -12.86 9.04 -10.84
CA GLY A 79 -13.87 10.10 -10.80
C GLY A 79 -13.43 11.41 -11.45
N HIS A 80 -12.13 11.69 -11.46
CA HIS A 80 -11.56 12.91 -12.04
C HIS A 80 -10.90 12.69 -13.41
N GLY A 81 -11.05 11.51 -14.03
CA GLY A 81 -10.41 11.19 -15.31
C GLY A 81 -8.88 11.12 -15.27
N LYS A 82 -8.29 10.97 -14.08
CA LYS A 82 -6.83 10.95 -13.87
C LYS A 82 -6.29 9.52 -13.94
N THR A 83 -5.07 9.37 -14.47
CA THR A 83 -4.42 8.07 -14.63
C THR A 83 -3.34 7.83 -13.58
N ARG A 84 -2.83 6.59 -13.47
CA ARG A 84 -1.66 6.29 -12.63
C ARG A 84 -0.39 6.97 -13.14
N GLN A 85 -0.32 7.24 -14.45
CA GLN A 85 0.77 8.03 -15.03
C GLN A 85 0.71 9.47 -14.54
N TRP A 86 -0.48 10.08 -14.53
CA TRP A 86 -0.68 11.41 -13.95
C TRP A 86 -0.26 11.43 -12.48
N LEU A 87 -0.66 10.42 -11.69
CA LEU A 87 -0.26 10.34 -10.28
C LEU A 87 1.27 10.24 -10.12
N ALA A 88 1.93 9.48 -11.00
CA ALA A 88 3.39 9.33 -10.98
C ALA A 88 4.09 10.67 -11.26
N GLU A 89 3.58 11.44 -12.21
CA GLU A 89 4.04 12.79 -12.53
C GLU A 89 3.88 13.74 -11.34
N GLN A 90 2.70 13.76 -10.71
CA GLN A 90 2.47 14.60 -9.52
C GLN A 90 3.37 14.20 -8.33
N CYS A 91 3.55 12.90 -8.11
CA CYS A 91 4.41 12.39 -7.05
C CYS A 91 5.91 12.39 -7.42
N ARG A 92 6.29 12.83 -8.63
CA ARG A 92 7.67 12.84 -9.15
C ARG A 92 8.38 11.48 -9.01
N VAL A 93 7.64 10.40 -9.28
CA VAL A 93 8.15 9.02 -9.26
C VAL A 93 7.93 8.34 -10.60
N SER A 94 8.60 7.21 -10.83
CA SER A 94 8.32 6.41 -12.02
C SER A 94 6.91 5.82 -11.98
N VAL A 95 6.28 5.67 -13.14
CA VAL A 95 4.98 5.00 -13.29
C VAL A 95 5.03 3.58 -12.71
N ARG A 96 6.17 2.88 -12.89
CA ARG A 96 6.43 1.56 -12.31
C ARG A 96 6.36 1.58 -10.79
N THR A 97 6.90 2.61 -10.14
CA THR A 97 6.83 2.80 -8.68
C THR A 97 5.38 2.88 -8.23
N VAL A 98 4.55 3.66 -8.93
CA VAL A 98 3.11 3.76 -8.65
C VAL A 98 2.40 2.41 -8.85
N HIS A 99 2.71 1.67 -9.93
CA HIS A 99 2.16 0.32 -10.12
C HIS A 99 2.50 -0.61 -8.95
N THR A 100 3.73 -0.56 -8.45
CA THR A 100 4.17 -1.34 -7.29
C THR A 100 3.38 -0.96 -6.04
N TRP A 101 3.08 0.32 -5.80
CA TRP A 101 2.25 0.74 -4.66
C TRP A 101 0.84 0.13 -4.70
N PHE A 102 0.23 0.09 -5.88
CA PHE A 102 -1.12 -0.45 -6.07
C PHE A 102 -1.18 -1.98 -6.25
N ALA A 103 -0.04 -2.67 -6.25
CA ALA A 103 -0.01 -4.13 -6.22
C ALA A 103 -0.59 -4.67 -4.91
N VAL A 104 -0.97 -5.95 -4.90
CA VAL A 104 -1.60 -6.64 -3.75
C VAL A 104 -0.77 -6.44 -2.48
N ARG A 105 0.55 -6.67 -2.56
CA ARG A 105 1.50 -6.48 -1.45
C ARG A 105 2.19 -5.12 -1.43
N GLY A 106 1.84 -4.23 -2.35
CA GLY A 106 2.40 -2.88 -2.40
C GLY A 106 2.01 -2.06 -1.18
N SER A 107 2.72 -0.97 -0.93
CA SER A 107 2.24 0.07 -0.01
C SER A 107 2.58 1.43 -0.61
N ILE A 108 1.74 2.42 -0.33
CA ILE A 108 2.04 3.81 -0.66
C ILE A 108 2.87 4.35 0.51
N PRO A 109 4.09 4.84 0.27
CA PRO A 109 4.89 5.37 1.36
C PRO A 109 4.24 6.63 1.96
N VAL A 110 4.50 6.88 3.25
CA VAL A 110 3.77 7.88 4.06
C VAL A 110 3.81 9.27 3.45
N THR A 111 4.97 9.71 2.96
CA THR A 111 5.16 11.02 2.31
C THR A 111 4.22 11.20 1.12
N GLN A 112 4.17 10.19 0.24
CA GLN A 112 3.33 10.22 -0.97
C GLN A 112 1.87 10.07 -0.61
N SER A 113 1.54 9.26 0.41
CA SER A 113 0.20 9.17 0.96
C SER A 113 -0.34 10.53 1.40
N LEU A 114 0.44 11.30 2.18
CA LEU A 114 0.04 12.65 2.64
C LEU A 114 -0.13 13.61 1.47
N PHE A 115 0.77 13.56 0.50
CA PHE A 115 0.68 14.38 -0.71
C PHE A 115 -0.55 14.04 -1.55
N ILE A 116 -0.88 12.75 -1.70
CA ILE A 116 -2.08 12.32 -2.42
C ILE A 116 -3.34 12.75 -1.67
N ASP A 117 -3.38 12.64 -0.34
CA ASP A 117 -4.51 13.14 0.46
C ASP A 117 -4.72 14.65 0.24
N LYS A 118 -3.62 15.41 0.12
CA LYS A 118 -3.67 16.83 -0.27
C LYS A 118 -4.25 17.03 -1.67
N LEU A 119 -3.76 16.31 -2.69
CA LEU A 119 -4.29 16.36 -4.05
C LEU A 119 -5.78 16.01 -4.12
N MET A 120 -6.22 15.07 -3.30
CA MET A 120 -7.62 14.66 -3.20
C MET A 120 -8.52 15.72 -2.54
N SER A 121 -7.92 16.67 -1.81
CA SER A 121 -8.61 17.72 -1.06
C SER A 121 -8.59 19.08 -1.77
N GLU A 122 -7.75 19.28 -2.79
CA GLU A 122 -7.57 20.53 -3.57
C GLU A 122 -8.80 20.94 -4.43
N GLY A 123 -9.98 20.38 -4.17
CA GLY A 123 -11.27 20.96 -4.58
C GLY A 123 -11.79 22.05 -3.64
N GLU A 124 -11.18 22.22 -2.46
CA GLU A 124 -11.51 23.27 -1.49
C GLU A 124 -10.43 24.37 -1.49
N PRO A 125 -10.81 25.66 -1.52
CA PRO A 125 -9.87 26.76 -1.48
C PRO A 125 -9.09 26.74 -0.16
N TRP A 126 -7.78 26.62 -0.30
CA TRP A 126 -6.74 26.84 0.71
C TRP A 126 -7.19 27.73 1.89
N ASN A 127 -7.41 27.12 3.06
CA ASN A 127 -7.26 27.84 4.32
C ASN A 127 -6.43 26.97 5.27
N VAL A 128 -5.18 26.75 4.88
CA VAL A 128 -4.16 26.36 5.85
C VAL A 128 -3.52 27.66 6.31
N GLN A 129 -3.93 28.11 7.49
CA GLN A 129 -3.28 29.18 8.21
C GLN A 129 -1.81 28.78 8.44
N LEU A 130 -0.90 29.27 7.60
CA LEU A 130 0.54 29.02 7.63
C LEU A 130 1.17 29.81 8.78
N SER A 131 1.15 29.25 10.00
CA SER A 131 1.78 29.87 11.17
C SER A 131 3.32 29.66 11.25
N ASN A 132 3.92 28.88 10.35
CA ASN A 132 5.32 28.47 10.43
C ASN A 132 6.15 28.88 9.18
N THR A 133 6.10 30.14 8.78
CA THR A 133 6.98 30.64 7.70
C THR A 133 8.39 30.80 8.26
N ILE A 134 9.27 29.83 8.01
CA ILE A 134 10.71 29.98 8.28
C ILE A 134 11.27 30.90 7.18
N PRO A 135 11.76 32.11 7.50
CA PRO A 135 12.43 32.93 6.51
C PRO A 135 13.73 32.24 6.09
N VAL A 136 13.84 31.90 4.81
CA VAL A 136 15.06 31.32 4.23
C VAL A 136 15.76 32.40 3.42
N SER A 137 16.97 32.76 3.82
CA SER A 137 17.86 33.63 3.05
C SER A 137 18.98 32.79 2.44
N PHE A 138 19.27 33.03 1.15
CA PHE A 138 20.36 32.41 0.42
C PHE A 138 21.42 33.47 0.10
N SER A 139 22.70 33.12 0.20
CA SER A 139 23.79 33.94 -0.32
C SER A 139 23.73 34.05 -1.85
N GLU A 140 24.46 35.01 -2.43
CA GLU A 140 24.52 35.20 -3.89
C GLU A 140 24.99 33.93 -4.62
N THR A 141 25.98 33.22 -4.06
CA THR A 141 26.47 31.95 -4.60
C THR A 141 25.40 30.86 -4.57
N GLU A 142 24.66 30.73 -3.47
CA GLU A 142 23.56 29.76 -3.36
C GLU A 142 22.41 30.12 -4.31
N MET A 143 22.11 31.41 -4.46
CA MET A 143 21.08 31.88 -5.39
C MET A 143 21.46 31.61 -6.85
N SER A 144 22.75 31.73 -7.21
CA SER A 144 23.25 31.35 -8.53
C SER A 144 23.02 29.86 -8.83
N ILE A 145 23.19 28.99 -7.84
CA ILE A 145 22.90 27.55 -7.96
C ILE A 145 21.39 27.32 -8.14
N ILE A 146 20.56 28.02 -7.36
CA ILE A 146 19.09 27.94 -7.46
C ILE A 146 18.63 28.37 -8.85
N HIS A 147 19.13 29.49 -9.38
CA HIS A 147 18.78 29.95 -10.72
C HIS A 147 19.18 28.94 -11.79
N LYS A 148 20.41 28.40 -11.73
CA LYS A 148 20.83 27.33 -12.65
C LYS A 148 19.89 26.12 -12.56
N PHE A 149 19.49 25.72 -11.35
CA PHE A 149 18.55 24.61 -11.19
C PHE A 149 17.19 24.91 -11.84
N GLN A 150 16.66 26.12 -11.65
CA GLN A 150 15.39 26.54 -12.25
C GLN A 150 15.45 26.61 -13.77
N GLU A 151 16.56 27.05 -14.36
CA GLU A 151 16.77 27.06 -15.81
C GLU A 151 16.70 25.64 -16.42
N HIS A 152 17.26 24.65 -15.71
CA HIS A 152 17.24 23.26 -16.16
C HIS A 152 15.90 22.55 -15.87
N HIS A 153 15.09 23.11 -14.97
CA HIS A 153 13.84 22.52 -14.48
C HIS A 153 12.71 23.55 -14.34
N PRO A 154 12.23 24.14 -15.45
CA PRO A 154 11.23 25.22 -15.41
C PRO A 154 9.84 24.75 -14.92
N ASP A 155 9.57 23.45 -14.92
CA ASP A 155 8.33 22.83 -14.46
C ASP A 155 8.32 22.54 -12.95
N ILE A 156 9.41 22.81 -12.24
CA ILE A 156 9.53 22.60 -10.80
C ILE A 156 9.19 23.89 -10.06
N ASP A 157 8.06 23.88 -9.34
CA ASP A 157 7.76 24.90 -8.34
C ASP A 157 8.68 24.72 -7.12
N LEU A 158 9.66 25.62 -6.99
CA LEU A 158 10.72 25.51 -5.98
C LEU A 158 10.20 25.50 -4.53
N PRO A 159 9.22 26.34 -4.13
CA PRO A 159 8.58 26.25 -2.82
C PRO A 159 7.95 24.87 -2.56
N GLN A 160 7.16 24.36 -3.50
CA GLN A 160 6.53 23.04 -3.34
C GLN A 160 7.54 21.90 -3.33
N TYR A 161 8.59 21.99 -4.13
CA TYR A 161 9.71 21.05 -4.11
C TYR A 161 10.43 21.05 -2.75
N GLY A 162 10.73 22.24 -2.21
CA GLY A 162 11.34 22.40 -0.89
C GLY A 162 10.50 21.77 0.21
N MET A 163 9.18 22.03 0.24
CA MET A 163 8.26 21.40 1.20
C MET A 163 8.29 19.87 1.11
N HIS A 164 8.29 19.32 -0.12
CA HIS A 164 8.36 17.87 -0.31
C HIS A 164 9.66 17.28 0.25
N LYS A 165 10.80 17.94 0.01
CA LYS A 165 12.10 17.50 0.50
C LYS A 165 12.24 17.58 2.01
N ILE A 166 11.69 18.62 2.64
CA ILE A 166 11.65 18.72 4.11
C ILE A 166 10.84 17.55 4.68
N LEU A 167 9.65 17.27 4.14
CA LEU A 167 8.82 16.16 4.60
C LEU A 167 9.52 14.80 4.42
N GLU A 168 10.15 14.57 3.26
CA GLU A 168 10.94 13.37 2.98
C GLU A 168 12.06 13.17 4.02
N LEU A 169 12.79 14.24 4.35
CA LEU A 169 13.83 14.23 5.39
C LEU A 169 13.26 13.88 6.76
N CYS A 170 12.18 14.53 7.20
CA CYS A 170 11.55 14.26 8.49
C CYS A 170 11.09 12.81 8.61
N VAL A 171 10.42 12.28 7.58
CA VAL A 171 9.97 10.88 7.56
C VAL A 171 11.15 9.93 7.67
N ASN A 172 12.24 10.19 6.94
CA ASN A 172 13.44 9.36 7.02
C ASN A 172 14.05 9.37 8.42
N VAL A 173 14.20 10.54 9.05
CA VAL A 173 14.72 10.66 10.43
C VAL A 173 13.87 9.88 11.41
N LEU A 174 12.54 10.04 11.38
CA LEU A 174 11.62 9.34 12.27
C LEU A 174 11.68 7.81 12.08
N VAL A 175 11.77 7.34 10.83
CA VAL A 175 11.91 5.91 10.53
C VAL A 175 13.22 5.35 11.08
N GLN A 176 14.33 6.10 11.02
CA GLN A 176 15.59 5.66 11.62
C GLN A 176 15.51 5.63 13.15
N ASP A 177 14.91 6.64 13.78
CA ASP A 177 14.73 6.68 15.23
C ASP A 177 13.88 5.49 15.73
N GLU A 178 12.81 5.15 15.02
CA GLU A 178 12.02 3.94 15.35
C GLU A 178 12.82 2.65 15.22
N ARG A 179 13.70 2.55 14.23
CA ARG A 179 14.57 1.37 14.06
C ARG A 179 15.58 1.25 15.19
N VAL A 180 16.17 2.37 15.62
CA VAL A 180 17.09 2.42 16.78
C VAL A 180 16.37 2.09 18.08
N ARG A 181 15.13 2.56 18.26
CA ARG A 181 14.32 2.25 19.46
C ARG A 181 13.86 0.78 19.51
N ARG A 182 13.72 0.10 18.37
CA ARG A 182 13.28 -1.30 18.31
C ARG A 182 14.40 -2.32 18.36
N THR A 183 15.67 -1.92 18.27
CA THR A 183 16.78 -2.80 18.64
C THR A 183 16.81 -2.94 20.16
N PRO A 184 16.61 -4.14 20.74
CA PRO A 184 16.90 -4.32 22.14
C PRO A 184 18.39 -4.08 22.32
N PHE A 185 18.76 -3.21 23.25
CA PHE A 185 20.11 -3.20 23.82
C PHE A 185 20.40 -4.63 24.30
N SER A 186 21.13 -5.40 23.50
CA SER A 186 21.79 -6.60 23.97
C SER A 186 22.85 -6.11 24.94
N GLY A 187 22.54 -6.25 26.23
CA GLY A 187 23.44 -5.93 27.31
C GLY A 187 24.70 -6.78 27.19
N PHE A 188 25.75 -6.20 26.60
CA PHE A 188 27.10 -6.67 26.82
C PHE A 188 27.57 -6.10 28.16
N THR A 189 27.35 -6.85 29.23
CA THR A 189 28.11 -6.71 30.47
C THR A 189 29.58 -6.96 30.16
N ARG A 190 30.34 -5.89 29.89
CA ARG A 190 31.79 -5.94 29.98
C ARG A 190 32.15 -5.60 31.42
N LYS A 191 32.39 -6.63 32.24
CA LYS A 191 33.13 -6.46 33.49
C LYS A 191 34.49 -5.84 33.12
N ALA A 192 34.73 -4.63 33.61
CA ALA A 192 36.04 -4.04 33.63
C ALA A 192 36.83 -4.69 34.77
N GLU A 193 37.82 -5.51 34.46
CA GLU A 193 38.93 -5.77 35.37
C GLU A 193 40.16 -5.07 34.80
N ALA A 194 40.71 -4.21 35.67
CA ALA A 194 41.67 -3.18 35.37
C ALA A 194 43.05 -3.77 35.10
N CYS A 195 43.73 -3.23 34.08
CA CYS A 195 45.18 -3.29 33.96
C CYS A 195 45.73 -1.96 34.47
N ALA A 196 46.45 -2.00 35.59
CA ALA A 196 47.37 -0.93 35.96
C ALA A 196 48.62 -1.58 36.54
N GLN A 197 49.61 -1.75 35.65
CA GLN A 197 51.01 -1.86 36.04
C GLN A 197 51.39 -0.59 36.80
N GLN A 198 52.00 -0.73 37.97
CA GLN A 198 52.81 0.32 38.55
C GLN A 198 54.25 -0.19 38.64
N ALA A 199 55.12 0.54 37.95
CA ALA A 199 56.56 0.48 38.09
C ALA A 199 56.95 1.13 39.42
N GLU A 200 57.74 0.43 40.23
CA GLU A 200 59.04 0.88 40.75
C GLU A 200 59.83 -0.35 41.22
#